data_AF-A0A6V8CCA0-F1
#
_entry.id   AF-A0A6V8CCA0-F1
#
_cell.length_a   1.000
_cell.length_b   1.000
_cell.length_c   1.000
_cell.angle_alpha   90.00
_cell.angle_beta   90.00
_cell.angle_gamma   90.00
#
_symmetry.space_group_name_H-M   'P 1'
#
loop_
_entity.id
_entity.type
_entity.pdbx_description
1 polymer ?
#
loop_
_entity_poly.entity_id
_entity_poly.type
_entity_poly.pdbx_seq_one_letter_code
_entity_poly.pdbx_strand_id
1 'polypeptide(L)'
;MRQPRQEAPTPPHRSRRAPRSSSGRRWVLLVCFALMLLPFASAHGVEKPDENEENDDQGGMDDDHANSAEPLDHTTVMAIAYAVSSLTFLFVWLKWSESIMLYPPHVIGFALYSGVVHVLLGLQDTLLLLGGLGVVGLLAAPVVMNIEESKATLARVGLALLLTGMFLAYFASSHGGSFFQDTIGLTTKAAEVAAIVSLLMFARTKTWSEKQ
;
A
#
# COMPACT_ATOMS: atom_id res chain seq x y z
N MET A 1 -60.23 52.32 -4.64
CA MET A 1 -58.90 52.45 -5.26
C MET A 1 -57.99 51.39 -4.63
N ARG A 2 -57.66 50.31 -5.35
CA ARG A 2 -56.73 49.26 -4.89
C ARG A 2 -55.32 49.64 -5.32
N GLN A 3 -54.37 49.66 -4.39
CA GLN A 3 -52.95 49.83 -4.71
C GLN A 3 -52.40 48.63 -5.51
N PRO A 4 -51.50 48.86 -6.48
CA PRO A 4 -50.85 47.79 -7.20
C PRO A 4 -49.81 47.09 -6.32
N ARG A 5 -49.78 45.76 -6.41
CA ARG A 5 -48.88 44.86 -5.69
C ARG A 5 -47.47 45.02 -6.26
N GLN A 6 -46.51 45.47 -5.47
CA GLN A 6 -45.09 45.46 -5.84
C GLN A 6 -44.60 44.02 -5.93
N GLU A 7 -44.21 43.58 -7.12
CA GLU A 7 -43.51 42.31 -7.34
C GLU A 7 -42.07 42.43 -6.85
N ALA A 8 -41.68 41.51 -5.97
CA ALA A 8 -40.33 41.44 -5.43
C ALA A 8 -39.33 40.95 -6.50
N PRO A 9 -38.10 41.46 -6.54
CA PRO A 9 -37.09 41.04 -7.49
C PRO A 9 -36.63 39.61 -7.23
N THR A 10 -36.72 38.76 -8.26
CA THR A 10 -36.19 37.39 -8.28
C THR A 10 -34.68 37.37 -7.98
N PRO A 11 -34.20 36.49 -7.09
CA PRO A 11 -32.78 36.40 -6.78
C PRO A 11 -31.97 35.89 -7.99
N PRO A 12 -30.73 36.40 -8.19
CA PRO A 12 -29.92 36.03 -9.33
C PRO A 12 -29.51 34.55 -9.28
N HIS A 13 -29.63 33.89 -10.43
CA HIS A 13 -29.16 32.53 -10.67
C HIS A 13 -27.71 32.36 -10.17
N ARG A 14 -27.56 31.58 -9.10
CA ARG A 14 -26.26 31.19 -8.54
C ARG A 14 -25.57 30.29 -9.56
N SER A 15 -24.68 30.90 -10.36
CA SER A 15 -23.77 30.24 -11.28
C SER A 15 -23.13 29.02 -10.60
N ARG A 16 -23.48 27.82 -11.08
CA ARG A 16 -22.82 26.55 -10.75
C ARG A 16 -21.34 26.71 -11.13
N ARG A 17 -20.48 26.91 -10.13
CA ARG A 17 -19.03 26.80 -10.33
C ARG A 17 -18.74 25.42 -10.90
N ALA A 18 -18.13 25.38 -12.07
CA ALA A 18 -17.64 24.16 -12.68
C ALA A 18 -16.65 23.45 -11.73
N PRO A 19 -16.64 22.11 -11.69
CA PRO A 19 -15.73 21.36 -10.85
C PRO A 19 -14.29 21.69 -11.22
N ARG A 20 -13.51 22.19 -10.25
CA ARG A 20 -12.09 22.49 -10.43
C ARG A 20 -11.36 21.23 -10.85
N SER A 21 -10.78 21.32 -12.05
CA SER A 21 -9.83 20.42 -12.70
C SER A 21 -9.08 19.47 -11.76
N SER A 22 -9.34 18.17 -11.92
CA SER A 22 -8.71 17.01 -11.27
C SER A 22 -7.29 16.70 -11.78
N SER A 23 -6.69 17.58 -12.58
CA SER A 23 -5.41 17.33 -13.27
C SER A 23 -4.25 17.02 -12.32
N GLY A 24 -4.13 17.73 -11.19
CA GLY A 24 -3.04 17.51 -10.23
C GLY A 24 -3.04 16.13 -9.57
N ARG A 25 -4.23 15.54 -9.33
CA ARG A 25 -4.35 14.22 -8.68
C ARG A 25 -3.95 13.07 -9.60
N ARG A 26 -4.20 13.22 -10.91
CA ARG A 26 -3.81 12.22 -11.93
C ARG A 26 -2.29 12.07 -12.02
N TRP A 27 -1.54 13.16 -11.90
CA TRP A 27 -0.07 13.12 -11.91
C TRP A 27 0.51 12.40 -10.71
N VAL A 28 -0.01 12.64 -9.49
CA VAL A 28 0.44 11.95 -8.28
C VAL A 28 0.25 10.44 -8.41
N LEU A 29 -0.88 10.00 -8.96
CA LEU A 29 -1.19 8.58 -9.13
C LEU A 29 -0.38 7.93 -10.24
N LEU A 30 -0.10 8.64 -11.33
CA LEU A 30 0.82 8.18 -12.38
C LEU A 30 2.25 8.07 -11.86
N VAL A 31 2.69 9.00 -11.01
CA VAL A 31 4.00 8.92 -10.35
C VAL A 31 4.04 7.74 -9.37
N CYS A 32 3.01 7.53 -8.55
CA CYS A 32 2.95 6.35 -7.67
C CYS A 32 2.95 5.04 -8.47
N PHE A 33 2.21 4.96 -9.57
CA PHE A 33 2.20 3.80 -10.46
C PHE A 33 3.57 3.58 -11.11
N ALA A 34 4.22 4.64 -11.61
CA ALA A 34 5.56 4.57 -12.17
C ALA A 34 6.61 4.15 -11.13
N LEU A 35 6.49 4.64 -9.88
CA LEU A 35 7.32 4.22 -8.75
C LEU A 35 7.10 2.75 -8.38
N MET A 36 5.88 2.21 -8.56
CA MET A 36 5.61 0.78 -8.38
C MET A 36 6.15 -0.08 -9.53
N LEU A 37 6.33 0.48 -10.74
CA LEU A 37 6.85 -0.24 -11.90
C LEU A 37 8.37 -0.16 -12.08
N LEU A 38 9.05 0.75 -11.39
CA LEU A 38 10.50 0.94 -11.44
C LEU A 38 11.35 -0.35 -11.26
N PRO A 39 10.97 -1.30 -10.39
CA PRO A 39 11.71 -2.56 -10.24
C PRO A 39 11.70 -3.45 -11.49
N PHE A 40 10.61 -3.45 -12.29
CA PHE A 40 10.51 -4.25 -13.52
C PHE A 40 11.40 -3.71 -14.65
N ALA A 41 11.65 -2.40 -14.67
CA ALA A 41 12.61 -1.81 -15.59
C ALA A 41 14.06 -2.18 -15.22
N SER A 42 14.32 -2.48 -13.94
CA SER A 42 15.66 -2.87 -13.45
C SER A 42 15.92 -4.38 -13.53
N ALA A 43 14.88 -5.21 -13.57
CA ALA A 43 15.00 -6.68 -13.57
C ALA A 43 15.47 -7.29 -14.90
N HIS A 44 15.55 -6.49 -15.98
CA HIS A 44 16.01 -6.96 -17.29
C HIS A 44 17.53 -6.89 -17.51
N GLY A 45 18.32 -6.51 -16.50
CA GLY A 45 19.77 -6.28 -16.63
C GLY A 45 20.69 -7.18 -15.82
N VAL A 46 20.19 -8.25 -15.18
CA VAL A 46 21.06 -9.17 -14.43
C VAL A 46 21.45 -10.33 -15.33
N GLU A 47 22.47 -10.08 -16.15
CA GLU A 47 23.26 -11.13 -16.80
C GLU A 47 23.97 -11.90 -15.69
N LYS A 48 23.64 -13.18 -15.51
CA LYS A 48 24.34 -14.06 -14.58
C LYS A 48 25.79 -14.21 -15.08
N PRO A 49 26.81 -13.94 -14.27
CA PRO A 49 28.15 -14.41 -14.61
C PRO A 49 28.12 -15.95 -14.56
N ASP A 50 28.61 -16.57 -15.63
CA ASP A 50 28.85 -18.01 -15.69
C ASP A 50 29.82 -18.40 -14.58
N GLU A 51 29.30 -19.04 -13.53
CA GLU A 51 30.13 -19.71 -12.52
C GLU A 51 30.68 -20.99 -13.16
N ASN A 52 31.92 -20.90 -13.63
CA ASN A 52 32.71 -22.04 -14.02
C ASN A 52 33.09 -22.86 -12.77
N GLU A 53 32.92 -24.16 -12.95
CA GLU A 53 33.31 -25.30 -12.14
C GLU A 53 34.59 -25.15 -11.31
N GLU A 54 34.51 -25.53 -10.04
CA GLU A 54 35.57 -26.29 -9.39
C GLU A 54 34.93 -27.43 -8.59
N ASN A 55 35.01 -28.64 -9.16
CA ASN A 55 34.75 -29.90 -8.47
C ASN A 55 35.81 -30.08 -7.38
N ASP A 56 35.40 -30.51 -6.18
CA ASP A 56 36.19 -31.46 -5.41
C ASP A 56 35.29 -32.36 -4.54
N ASP A 57 35.51 -33.65 -4.72
CA ASP A 57 34.91 -34.79 -4.02
C ASP A 57 35.01 -34.68 -2.49
N GLN A 58 33.90 -34.93 -1.78
CA GLN A 58 33.93 -35.78 -0.59
C GLN A 58 32.54 -36.29 -0.20
N GLY A 59 32.41 -37.62 -0.19
CA GLY A 59 31.19 -38.34 0.14
C GLY A 59 30.84 -38.36 1.63
N GLY A 60 29.59 -38.72 1.91
CA GLY A 60 29.07 -38.96 3.25
C GLY A 60 27.58 -39.25 3.23
N MET A 61 27.26 -40.51 3.51
CA MET A 61 25.96 -41.12 3.74
C MET A 61 25.08 -40.32 4.73
N ASP A 62 23.79 -40.15 4.42
CA ASP A 62 22.66 -40.64 5.24
C ASP A 62 21.35 -39.90 4.90
N ASP A 63 20.32 -40.71 4.68
CA ASP A 63 18.96 -40.35 4.30
C ASP A 63 18.24 -39.61 5.44
N ASP A 64 17.89 -38.34 5.19
CA ASP A 64 16.71 -37.71 5.80
C ASP A 64 16.11 -36.75 4.78
N HIS A 65 15.11 -37.27 4.04
CA HIS A 65 14.16 -36.45 3.28
C HIS A 65 13.27 -35.66 4.24
N ALA A 66 13.86 -34.81 5.08
CA ALA A 66 13.18 -33.66 5.62
C ALA A 66 12.88 -32.75 4.44
N ASN A 67 11.59 -32.52 4.20
CA ASN A 67 11.06 -31.61 3.22
C ASN A 67 11.53 -30.19 3.60
N SER A 68 12.79 -29.86 3.30
CA SER A 68 13.39 -28.55 3.46
C SER A 68 12.74 -27.65 2.41
N ALA A 69 11.54 -27.17 2.73
CA ALA A 69 10.94 -26.06 2.03
C ALA A 69 11.98 -24.94 2.03
N GLU A 70 12.66 -24.76 0.90
CA GLU A 70 13.63 -23.69 0.73
C GLU A 70 12.96 -22.38 1.14
N PRO A 71 13.65 -21.54 1.93
CA PRO A 71 13.18 -20.19 2.19
C PRO A 71 12.85 -19.52 0.84
N LEU A 72 11.65 -18.96 0.73
CA LEU A 72 11.21 -18.28 -0.49
C LEU A 72 12.27 -17.25 -0.91
N ASP A 73 12.77 -17.39 -2.13
CA ASP A 73 13.77 -16.49 -2.69
C ASP A 73 13.29 -15.03 -2.59
N HIS A 74 14.20 -14.17 -2.14
CA HIS A 74 13.94 -12.75 -1.86
C HIS A 74 13.39 -12.02 -3.09
N THR A 75 13.91 -12.31 -4.28
CA THR A 75 13.43 -11.72 -5.53
C THR A 75 12.00 -12.19 -5.85
N THR A 76 11.70 -13.45 -5.57
CA THR A 76 10.36 -14.02 -5.75
C THR A 76 9.32 -13.38 -4.81
N VAL A 77 9.66 -13.21 -3.53
CA VAL A 77 8.78 -12.53 -2.55
C VAL A 77 8.41 -11.12 -3.02
N MET A 78 9.42 -10.37 -3.46
CA MET A 78 9.24 -9.01 -3.97
C MET A 78 8.36 -9.00 -5.23
N ALA A 79 8.63 -9.88 -6.19
CA ALA A 79 7.87 -9.97 -7.42
C ALA A 79 6.38 -10.26 -7.15
N ILE A 80 6.09 -11.20 -6.25
CA ILE A 80 4.71 -11.52 -5.85
C ILE A 80 4.05 -10.32 -5.17
N ALA A 81 4.72 -9.69 -4.20
CA ALA A 81 4.17 -8.53 -3.49
C ALA A 81 3.87 -7.36 -4.44
N TYR A 82 4.77 -7.07 -5.38
CA TYR A 82 4.56 -6.05 -6.40
C TYR A 82 3.42 -6.38 -7.33
N ALA A 83 3.35 -7.63 -7.82
CA ALA A 83 2.27 -8.06 -8.71
C ALA A 83 0.91 -7.91 -8.01
N VAL A 84 0.75 -8.46 -6.81
CA VAL A 84 -0.52 -8.39 -6.06
C VAL A 84 -0.90 -6.94 -5.77
N SER A 85 0.05 -6.11 -5.31
CA SER A 85 -0.20 -4.70 -5.02
C SER A 85 -0.60 -3.92 -6.29
N SER A 86 0.13 -4.08 -7.39
CA SER A 86 -0.10 -3.36 -8.64
C SER A 86 -1.41 -3.76 -9.30
N LEU A 87 -1.74 -5.07 -9.34
CA LEU A 87 -3.01 -5.55 -9.86
C LEU A 87 -4.17 -5.01 -9.03
N THR A 88 -4.05 -5.04 -7.71
CA THR A 88 -5.11 -4.53 -6.82
C THR A 88 -5.27 -3.02 -6.97
N PHE A 89 -4.17 -2.27 -7.03
CA PHE A 89 -4.19 -0.83 -7.28
C PHE A 89 -4.87 -0.50 -8.61
N LEU A 90 -4.50 -1.20 -9.68
CA LEU A 90 -5.08 -1.01 -11.01
C LEU A 90 -6.58 -1.36 -11.02
N PHE A 91 -6.95 -2.47 -10.39
CA PHE A 91 -8.36 -2.88 -10.28
C PHE A 91 -9.18 -1.84 -9.52
N VAL A 92 -8.70 -1.42 -8.36
CA VAL A 92 -9.30 -0.37 -7.54
C VAL A 92 -9.46 0.92 -8.35
N TRP A 93 -8.41 1.32 -9.05
CA TRP A 93 -8.38 2.52 -9.87
C TRP A 93 -9.38 2.47 -11.04
N LEU A 94 -9.50 1.33 -11.71
CA LEU A 94 -10.36 1.16 -12.88
C LEU A 94 -11.85 1.02 -12.50
N LYS A 95 -12.15 0.27 -11.44
CA LYS A 95 -13.53 -0.11 -11.11
C LYS A 95 -14.19 0.75 -10.04
N TRP A 96 -13.44 1.38 -9.15
CA TRP A 96 -14.01 2.14 -8.04
C TRP A 96 -13.80 3.64 -8.18
N SER A 97 -14.90 4.39 -8.09
CA SER A 97 -14.86 5.85 -8.01
C SER A 97 -14.37 6.29 -6.63
N GLU A 98 -13.59 7.36 -6.56
CA GLU A 98 -13.06 7.91 -5.30
C GLU A 98 -14.16 8.24 -4.26
N SER A 99 -15.42 8.39 -4.70
CA SER A 99 -16.55 8.74 -3.83
C SER A 99 -17.00 7.63 -2.87
N ILE A 100 -16.65 6.37 -3.15
CA ILE A 100 -17.09 5.21 -2.35
C ILE A 100 -15.94 4.55 -1.57
N MET A 101 -14.70 5.02 -1.74
CA MET A 101 -13.55 4.37 -1.13
C MET A 101 -13.20 4.93 0.26
N LEU A 102 -13.03 4.02 1.21
CA LEU A 102 -12.59 4.34 2.56
C LEU A 102 -11.13 4.79 2.61
N TYR A 103 -10.30 4.25 1.71
CA TYR A 103 -8.89 4.53 1.56
C TYR A 103 -8.58 5.05 0.14
N PRO A 104 -7.65 6.01 -0.01
CA PRO A 104 -7.15 6.39 -1.32
C PRO A 104 -6.48 5.19 -2.04
N PRO A 105 -6.57 5.07 -3.37
CA PRO A 105 -5.99 3.94 -4.12
C PRO A 105 -4.50 3.71 -3.83
N HIS A 106 -3.71 4.77 -3.74
CA HIS A 106 -2.27 4.67 -3.46
C HIS A 106 -1.98 4.14 -2.05
N VAL A 107 -2.82 4.48 -1.04
CA VAL A 107 -2.72 3.90 0.31
C VAL A 107 -2.96 2.40 0.25
N ILE A 108 -3.98 1.97 -0.49
CA ILE A 108 -4.28 0.54 -0.68
C ILE A 108 -3.08 -0.17 -1.30
N GLY A 109 -2.49 0.39 -2.37
CA GLY A 109 -1.32 -0.20 -3.02
C GLY A 109 -0.12 -0.33 -2.08
N PHE A 110 0.32 0.76 -1.44
CA PHE A 110 1.48 0.71 -0.54
C PHE A 110 1.27 -0.15 0.70
N ALA A 111 0.08 -0.07 1.33
CA ALA A 111 -0.25 -0.89 2.47
C ALA A 111 -0.33 -2.37 2.08
N LEU A 112 -0.98 -2.70 0.95
CA LEU A 112 -1.08 -4.08 0.48
C LEU A 112 0.28 -4.67 0.12
N TYR A 113 1.16 -3.88 -0.52
CA TYR A 113 2.53 -4.30 -0.77
C TYR A 113 3.24 -4.70 0.52
N SER A 114 3.24 -3.82 1.54
CA SER A 114 3.84 -4.15 2.84
C SER A 114 3.18 -5.36 3.50
N GLY A 115 1.84 -5.43 3.47
CA GLY A 115 1.09 -6.55 4.05
C GLY A 115 1.46 -7.89 3.40
N VAL A 116 1.55 -7.95 2.07
CA VAL A 116 1.93 -9.17 1.34
C VAL A 116 3.38 -9.57 1.66
N VAL A 117 4.32 -8.63 1.69
CA VAL A 117 5.70 -8.94 2.09
C VAL A 117 5.73 -9.54 3.51
N HIS A 118 5.02 -8.95 4.46
CA HIS A 118 4.97 -9.45 5.83
C HIS A 118 4.26 -10.80 5.96
N VAL A 119 3.24 -11.08 5.14
CA VAL A 119 2.63 -12.43 5.10
C VAL A 119 3.61 -13.45 4.56
N LEU A 120 4.31 -13.15 3.47
CA LEU A 120 5.24 -14.07 2.82
C LEU A 120 6.46 -14.35 3.69
N LEU A 121 7.07 -13.31 4.29
CA LEU A 121 8.16 -13.48 5.26
C LEU A 121 7.67 -14.10 6.57
N GLY A 122 6.44 -13.79 6.97
CA GLY A 122 5.82 -14.29 8.19
C GLY A 122 5.42 -15.76 8.17
N LEU A 123 5.51 -16.44 7.02
CA LEU A 123 5.34 -17.90 6.99
C LEU A 123 6.32 -18.62 7.94
N GLN A 124 7.46 -17.99 8.25
CA GLN A 124 8.46 -18.49 9.20
C GLN A 124 8.49 -17.69 10.52
N ASP A 125 7.86 -16.51 10.58
CA ASP A 125 7.79 -15.65 11.77
C ASP A 125 6.34 -15.20 12.02
N THR A 126 5.75 -15.72 13.10
CA THR A 126 4.35 -15.44 13.48
C THR A 126 4.10 -13.94 13.71
N LEU A 127 5.10 -13.18 14.15
CA LEU A 127 4.94 -11.76 14.45
C LEU A 127 4.86 -10.93 13.17
N LEU A 128 5.66 -11.27 12.15
CA LEU A 128 5.53 -10.70 10.80
C LEU A 128 4.19 -11.11 10.17
N LEU A 129 3.79 -12.38 10.32
CA LEU A 129 2.53 -12.89 9.78
C LEU A 129 1.33 -12.14 10.34
N LEU A 130 1.32 -11.91 11.65
CA LEU A 130 0.25 -11.19 12.34
C LEU A 130 0.14 -9.74 11.84
N GLY A 131 1.29 -9.07 11.63
CA GLY A 131 1.33 -7.73 11.04
C GLY A 131 0.77 -7.72 9.61
N GLY A 132 1.24 -8.64 8.76
CA GLY A 132 0.78 -8.77 7.38
C GLY A 132 -0.72 -9.07 7.26
N LEU A 133 -1.22 -10.04 8.04
CA LEU A 133 -2.64 -10.37 8.11
C LEU A 133 -3.48 -9.21 8.65
N GLY A 134 -2.97 -8.47 9.64
CA GLY A 134 -3.64 -7.27 10.14
C GLY A 134 -3.83 -6.20 9.06
N VAL A 135 -2.81 -5.98 8.22
CA VAL A 135 -2.89 -5.02 7.11
C VAL A 135 -3.89 -5.49 6.06
N VAL A 136 -3.79 -6.74 5.61
CA VAL A 136 -4.72 -7.32 4.63
C VAL A 136 -6.15 -7.30 5.15
N GLY A 137 -6.35 -7.68 6.42
CA GLY A 137 -7.65 -7.67 7.08
C GLY A 137 -8.26 -6.27 7.16
N LEU A 138 -7.49 -5.26 7.55
CA LEU A 138 -7.97 -3.86 7.60
C LEU A 138 -8.29 -3.29 6.21
N LEU A 139 -7.56 -3.69 5.17
CA LEU A 139 -7.87 -3.30 3.79
C LEU A 139 -9.12 -4.01 3.24
N ALA A 140 -9.33 -5.27 3.62
CA ALA A 140 -10.49 -6.07 3.19
C ALA A 140 -11.76 -5.75 3.97
N ALA A 141 -11.67 -5.31 5.23
CA ALA A 141 -12.81 -5.09 6.10
C ALA A 141 -13.87 -4.13 5.52
N PRO A 142 -13.52 -2.98 4.90
CA PRO A 142 -14.50 -2.11 4.25
C PRO A 142 -15.24 -2.78 3.09
N VAL A 143 -14.57 -3.68 2.36
CA VAL A 143 -15.14 -4.39 1.20
C VAL A 143 -16.13 -5.46 1.65
N VAL A 144 -15.80 -6.19 2.73
CA VAL A 144 -16.62 -7.31 3.22
C VAL A 144 -17.77 -6.83 4.10
N MET A 145 -17.53 -5.86 4.98
CA MET A 145 -18.49 -5.46 6.01
C MET A 145 -19.25 -4.17 5.70
N ASN A 146 -18.99 -3.53 4.55
CA ASN A 146 -19.58 -2.24 4.16
C ASN A 146 -19.56 -1.23 5.31
N ILE A 147 -18.35 -0.89 5.76
CA ILE A 147 -18.12 -0.09 6.97
C ILE A 147 -18.73 1.31 6.82
N GLU A 148 -19.62 1.67 7.75
CA GLU A 148 -20.18 3.02 7.87
C GLU A 148 -19.10 4.10 8.03
N GLU A 149 -19.38 5.32 7.58
CA GLU A 149 -18.45 6.45 7.70
C GLU A 149 -18.02 6.73 9.16
N SER A 150 -18.89 6.44 10.13
CA SER A 150 -18.62 6.57 11.56
C SER A 150 -17.40 5.73 12.02
N LYS A 151 -17.18 4.57 11.39
CA LYS A 151 -16.09 3.64 11.69
C LYS A 151 -14.90 3.78 10.73
N ALA A 152 -15.04 4.58 9.66
CA ALA A 152 -13.97 4.80 8.70
C ALA A 152 -12.74 5.48 9.32
N THR A 153 -12.94 6.41 10.26
CA THR A 153 -11.83 7.03 11.00
C THR A 153 -11.08 6.00 11.84
N LEU A 154 -11.79 5.09 12.51
CA LEU A 154 -11.18 4.04 13.31
C LEU A 154 -10.36 3.08 12.43
N ALA A 155 -10.88 2.69 11.26
CA ALA A 155 -10.16 1.82 10.33
C ALA A 155 -8.91 2.49 9.75
N ARG A 156 -8.92 3.80 9.51
CA ARG A 156 -7.74 4.58 9.07
C ARG A 156 -6.70 4.72 10.17
N VAL A 157 -7.13 5.06 11.38
CA VAL A 157 -6.22 5.16 12.54
C VAL A 157 -5.63 3.80 12.86
N GLY A 158 -6.44 2.73 12.86
CA GLY A 158 -5.98 1.37 13.06
C GLY A 158 -4.92 0.95 12.03
N LEU A 159 -5.15 1.23 10.75
CA LEU A 159 -4.16 0.95 9.69
C LEU A 159 -2.87 1.74 9.89
N ALA A 160 -2.95 3.03 10.22
CA ALA A 160 -1.77 3.86 10.48
C ALA A 160 -0.97 3.39 11.70
N LEU A 161 -1.65 3.03 12.79
CA LEU A 161 -1.02 2.49 14.00
C LEU A 161 -0.36 1.15 13.74
N LEU A 162 -1.02 0.26 13.00
CA LEU A 162 -0.47 -1.05 12.65
C LEU A 162 0.81 -0.91 11.82
N LEU A 163 0.78 -0.10 10.76
CA LEU A 163 1.96 0.19 9.93
C LEU A 163 3.09 0.82 10.76
N THR A 164 2.76 1.72 11.70
CA THR A 164 3.74 2.32 12.61
C THR A 164 4.36 1.27 13.54
N GLY A 165 3.55 0.37 14.10
CA GLY A 165 4.02 -0.73 14.94
C GLY A 165 4.96 -1.67 14.18
N MET A 166 4.58 -2.06 12.97
CA MET A 166 5.42 -2.90 12.09
C MET A 166 6.72 -2.20 11.71
N PHE A 167 6.67 -0.89 11.45
CA PHE A 167 7.86 -0.08 11.19
C PHE A 167 8.82 -0.09 12.40
N LEU A 168 8.31 0.20 13.60
CA LEU A 168 9.12 0.22 14.83
C LEU A 168 9.69 -1.16 15.19
N ALA A 169 8.91 -2.22 15.01
CA ALA A 169 9.34 -3.59 15.27
C ALA A 169 10.56 -3.99 14.43
N TYR A 170 10.61 -3.57 13.17
CA TYR A 170 11.77 -3.81 12.30
C TYR A 170 13.05 -3.15 12.84
N PHE A 171 12.99 -1.89 13.28
CA PHE A 171 14.14 -1.22 13.87
C PHE A 171 14.53 -1.81 15.24
N ALA A 172 13.55 -2.22 16.04
CA ALA A 172 13.80 -2.89 17.31
C ALA A 172 14.52 -4.25 17.11
N SER A 173 14.22 -4.97 16.03
CA SER A 173 14.85 -6.25 15.71
C SER A 173 16.20 -6.12 14.99
N SER A 174 16.48 -4.97 14.37
CA SER A 174 17.70 -4.70 13.61
C SER A 174 18.85 -4.21 14.51
N HIS A 175 19.49 -5.12 15.26
CA HIS A 175 20.62 -4.78 16.16
C HIS A 175 22.03 -5.08 15.60
N GLY A 176 22.20 -5.45 14.32
CA GLY A 176 23.56 -5.65 13.79
C GLY A 176 23.67 -5.92 12.29
N GLY A 177 24.24 -4.96 11.55
CA GLY A 177 24.99 -5.22 10.31
C GLY A 177 24.21 -5.27 8.99
N SER A 178 24.45 -4.26 8.13
CA SER A 178 24.04 -4.14 6.72
C SER A 178 22.57 -3.80 6.40
N PHE A 179 22.03 -2.77 7.06
CA PHE A 179 20.72 -2.16 6.73
C PHE A 179 20.50 -1.87 5.22
N PHE A 180 21.58 -1.60 4.47
CA PHE A 180 21.52 -1.33 3.04
C PHE A 180 21.50 -2.59 2.15
N GLN A 181 21.82 -3.76 2.69
CA GLN A 181 21.80 -5.03 1.97
C GLN A 181 20.42 -5.69 2.07
N ASP A 182 19.64 -5.36 3.11
CA ASP A 182 18.23 -5.76 3.24
C ASP A 182 17.30 -4.90 2.36
N THR A 183 17.36 -5.18 1.05
CA THR A 183 16.54 -4.49 0.05
C THR A 183 15.04 -4.70 0.29
N ILE A 184 14.64 -5.86 0.81
CA ILE A 184 13.23 -6.16 1.10
C ILE A 184 12.76 -5.36 2.31
N GLY A 185 13.53 -5.39 3.41
CA GLY A 185 13.24 -4.61 4.60
C GLY A 185 13.12 -3.13 4.27
N LEU A 186 14.12 -2.56 3.59
CA LEU A 186 14.15 -1.14 3.24
C LEU A 186 12.94 -0.71 2.38
N THR A 187 12.67 -1.44 1.29
CA THR A 187 11.55 -1.12 0.38
C THR A 187 10.20 -1.24 1.07
N THR A 188 10.05 -2.24 1.95
CA THR A 188 8.83 -2.46 2.74
C THR A 188 8.60 -1.34 3.74
N LYS A 189 9.64 -0.92 4.47
CA LYS A 189 9.54 0.22 5.40
C LYS A 189 9.26 1.53 4.66
N ALA A 190 9.84 1.72 3.48
CA ALA A 190 9.54 2.89 2.64
C ALA A 190 8.07 2.92 2.20
N ALA A 191 7.50 1.77 1.82
CA ALA A 191 6.09 1.65 1.48
C ALA A 191 5.17 1.92 2.68
N GLU A 192 5.52 1.44 3.88
CA GLU A 192 4.79 1.75 5.12
C GLU A 192 4.74 3.26 5.39
N VAL A 193 5.89 3.93 5.31
CA VAL A 193 5.97 5.39 5.49
C VAL A 193 5.13 6.11 4.43
N ALA A 194 5.22 5.70 3.15
CA ALA A 194 4.41 6.28 2.08
C ALA A 194 2.91 6.13 2.35
N ALA A 195 2.46 4.97 2.84
CA ALA A 195 1.07 4.74 3.22
C ALA A 195 0.64 5.61 4.42
N ILE A 196 1.46 5.70 5.47
CA ILE A 196 1.18 6.53 6.66
C ILE A 196 1.09 8.00 6.27
N VAL A 197 2.06 8.54 5.54
CA VAL A 197 2.06 9.94 5.09
C VAL A 197 0.83 10.23 4.24
N SER A 198 0.48 9.32 3.33
CA SER A 198 -0.71 9.44 2.49
C SER A 198 -2.01 9.46 3.31
N LEU A 199 -2.12 8.61 4.33
CA LEU A 199 -3.25 8.59 5.28
C LEU A 199 -3.36 9.91 6.06
N LEU A 200 -2.23 10.42 6.56
CA LEU A 200 -2.19 11.68 7.32
C LEU A 200 -2.58 12.89 6.46
N MET A 201 -2.06 12.96 5.23
CA MET A 201 -2.41 14.01 4.28
C MET A 201 -3.89 13.95 3.91
N PHE A 202 -4.41 12.75 3.66
CA PHE A 202 -5.82 12.55 3.35
C PHE A 202 -6.73 12.99 4.52
N ALA A 203 -6.41 12.59 5.76
CA ALA A 203 -7.15 12.98 6.95
C ALA A 203 -7.19 14.50 7.13
N ARG A 204 -6.04 15.18 6.94
CA ARG A 204 -5.98 16.65 6.95
C ARG A 204 -6.95 17.24 5.92
N THR A 205 -6.90 16.80 4.67
CA THR A 205 -7.77 17.38 3.62
C THR A 205 -9.28 17.25 3.91
N LYS A 206 -9.73 16.13 4.50
CA LYS A 206 -11.14 16.00 4.91
C LYS A 206 -11.53 17.01 6.00
N THR A 207 -10.73 17.14 7.07
CA THR A 207 -11.03 18.06 8.19
C THR A 207 -11.10 19.54 7.77
N TRP A 208 -10.35 19.93 6.74
CA TRP A 208 -10.43 21.30 6.19
C TRP A 208 -11.71 21.54 5.39
N SER A 209 -12.24 20.51 4.73
CA SER A 209 -13.47 20.62 3.93
C SER A 209 -14.74 20.68 4.78
N GLU A 210 -14.75 20.11 5.98
CA GLU A 210 -15.91 20.14 6.89
C GLU A 210 -16.03 21.46 7.67
N LYS A 211 -14.97 22.27 7.73
CA LYS A 211 -14.96 23.57 8.41
C LYS A 211 -15.39 24.74 7.52
N GLN A 212 -15.63 24.52 6.23
CA GLN A 212 -16.10 25.53 5.27
C GLN A 212 -17.59 25.38 4.99
#